data_AF-A0A1G9W949-F1
#
_entry.id   AF-A0A1G9W949-F1
#
_cell.length_a   1.000
_cell.length_b   1.000
_cell.length_c   1.000
_cell.angle_alpha   90.00
_cell.angle_beta   90.00
_cell.angle_gamma   90.00
#
_symmetry.space_group_name_H-M   'P 1'
#
loop_
_entity.id
_entity.type
_entity.pdbx_description
1 polymer ?
#
loop_
_entity_poly.entity_id
_entity_poly.type
_entity_poly.pdbx_seq_one_letter_code
_entity_poly.pdbx_strand_id
1 'polypeptide(L)' 'MALRFVEAFGAACNHIAEWPETGSSRFGADLGLPGLRHWRIEGFPYAVFYIAHADQIDIWRVLHLGSDIPAWMIDP' A
#
# COMPACT_ATOMS: atom_id res chain seq x y z
N MET A 1 -18.41 6.46 8.36
CA MET A 1 -17.59 5.70 7.38
C MET A 1 -16.29 6.42 7.05
N ALA A 2 -16.30 7.70 6.71
CA ALA A 2 -15.07 8.47 6.44
C ALA A 2 -14.07 8.49 7.62
N LEU A 3 -14.53 8.70 8.86
CA LEU A 3 -13.65 8.73 10.03
C LEU A 3 -12.92 7.38 10.26
N ARG A 4 -13.65 6.27 10.18
CA ARG A 4 -13.06 4.92 10.28
C ARG A 4 -12.00 4.65 9.22
N PHE A 5 -12.18 5.18 8.01
CA PHE A 5 -11.18 5.07 6.96
C PHE A 5 -9.92 5.85 7.30
N VAL A 6 -10.06 7.10 7.77
CA VAL A 6 -8.92 7.93 8.18
C VAL A 6 -8.14 7.29 9.33
N GLU A 7 -8.84 6.72 10.32
CA GLU A 7 -8.22 5.98 11.42
C GLU A 7 -7.45 4.75 10.93
N ALA A 8 -8.05 3.93 10.06
CA ALA A 8 -7.40 2.75 9.49
C ALA A 8 -6.21 3.12 8.59
N PHE A 9 -6.31 4.20 7.83
CA PHE A 9 -5.19 4.73 7.04
C PHE A 9 -4.05 5.21 7.94
N GLY A 10 -4.37 5.94 9.03
CA GLY A 10 -3.37 6.33 10.02
C GLY A 10 -2.67 5.12 10.66
N ALA A 11 -3.42 4.08 11.01
CA ALA A 11 -2.86 2.83 11.54
C ALA A 11 -1.94 2.13 10.52
N ALA A 12 -2.33 2.10 9.24
CA ALA A 12 -1.48 1.60 8.16
C ALA A 12 -0.18 2.41 8.02
N CYS A 13 -0.25 3.74 8.04
CA CYS A 13 0.93 4.60 7.99
C CYS A 13 1.87 4.39 9.18
N ASN A 14 1.34 4.26 10.39
CA ASN A 14 2.14 3.96 11.58
C ASN A 14 2.86 2.60 11.45
N HIS A 15 2.15 1.58 10.96
CA HIS A 15 2.75 0.26 10.72
C HIS A 15 3.88 0.33 9.69
N ILE A 16 3.63 1.01 8.56
CA ILE A 16 4.62 1.20 7.49
C ILE A 16 5.85 1.96 8.02
N ALA A 17 5.66 2.99 8.86
CA ALA A 17 6.75 3.77 9.44
C ALA A 17 7.62 2.94 10.39
N GLU A 18 7.01 2.05 11.17
CA GLU A 18 7.74 1.21 12.13
C GLU A 18 8.42 0.02 11.45
N TRP A 19 7.75 -0.59 10.46
CA TRP A 19 8.18 -1.83 9.81
C TRP A 19 8.06 -1.76 8.29
N PRO A 20 8.82 -0.90 7.59
CA PRO A 20 8.64 -0.65 6.15
C PRO A 20 8.80 -1.90 5.27
N GLU A 21 9.54 -2.90 5.70
CA GLU A 21 9.81 -4.12 4.94
C GLU A 21 8.64 -5.12 4.91
N THR A 22 7.60 -4.93 5.74
CA THR A 22 6.44 -5.84 5.82
C THR A 22 5.45 -5.67 4.66
N GLY A 23 5.52 -4.54 3.94
CA GLY A 23 4.71 -4.32 2.74
C GLY A 23 5.04 -5.29 1.61
N SER A 24 3.99 -5.77 0.94
CA SER A 24 4.12 -6.71 -0.17
C SER A 24 4.72 -6.03 -1.40
N SER A 25 5.74 -6.66 -1.99
CA SER A 25 6.42 -6.20 -3.21
C SER A 25 5.82 -6.73 -4.51
N ARG A 26 4.67 -7.44 -4.46
CA ARG A 26 4.03 -8.08 -5.64
C ARG A 26 3.91 -7.13 -6.83
N PHE A 27 3.23 -6.00 -6.65
CA PHE A 27 3.05 -5.02 -7.73
C PHE A 27 4.36 -4.40 -8.21
N GLY A 28 5.36 -4.25 -7.32
CA GLY A 28 6.69 -3.79 -7.71
C GLY A 28 7.39 -4.76 -8.65
N ALA A 29 7.28 -6.07 -8.38
CA ALA A 29 7.81 -7.10 -9.26
C ALA A 29 7.06 -7.14 -10.60
N ASP A 30 5.73 -7.17 -10.57
CA ASP A 30 4.88 -7.29 -11.78
C ASP A 30 5.03 -6.08 -12.71
N LEU A 31 5.23 -4.88 -12.16
CA LEU A 31 5.37 -3.62 -12.92
C LEU A 31 6.81 -3.25 -13.25
N GLY A 32 7.80 -4.01 -12.75
CA GLY A 32 9.22 -3.64 -12.90
C GLY A 32 9.58 -2.33 -12.18
N LEU A 33 9.00 -2.09 -11.01
CA LEU A 33 9.24 -0.93 -10.14
C LEU A 33 9.97 -1.39 -8.85
N PRO A 34 11.31 -1.44 -8.85
CA PRO A 34 12.08 -1.89 -7.70
C PRO A 34 11.80 -1.06 -6.45
N GLY A 35 11.66 -1.73 -5.31
CA GLY A 35 11.40 -1.07 -4.02
C GLY A 35 9.95 -0.64 -3.79
N LEU A 36 9.08 -0.71 -4.80
CA LEU A 36 7.65 -0.45 -4.61
C LEU A 36 7.04 -1.55 -3.74
N ARG A 37 6.44 -1.11 -2.64
CA ARG A 37 5.70 -1.95 -1.70
C ARG A 37 4.28 -1.45 -1.57
N HIS A 38 3.40 -2.32 -1.11
CA HIS A 38 2.06 -1.92 -0.72
C HIS A 38 1.61 -2.59 0.58
N TRP A 39 0.77 -1.87 1.33
CA TRP A 39 0.14 -2.35 2.54
C TRP A 39 -1.37 -2.13 2.47
N ARG A 40 -2.16 -3.15 2.82
CA ARG A 40 -3.63 -3.07 2.77
C ARG A 40 -4.15 -2.26 3.97
N ILE A 41 -5.12 -1.39 3.73
CA ILE A 41 -5.83 -0.68 4.79
C ILE A 41 -6.88 -1.64 5.36
N GLU A 42 -6.70 -2.08 6.60
CA GLU A 42 -7.55 -3.09 7.21
C GLU A 42 -9.03 -2.66 7.25
N GLY A 43 -9.92 -3.58 6.86
CA GLY A 43 -11.36 -3.31 6.79
C GLY A 43 -11.80 -2.47 5.59
N PHE A 44 -10.88 -2.10 4.68
CA PHE A 44 -11.19 -1.34 3.47
C PHE A 44 -10.54 -1.95 2.22
N PRO A 45 -11.18 -1.86 1.04
CA PRO A 45 -10.63 -2.38 -0.22
C PRO A 45 -9.54 -1.45 -0.81
N TYR A 46 -8.72 -0.82 0.03
CA TYR A 46 -7.66 0.10 -0.38
C TYR A 46 -6.29 -0.39 0.05
N ALA A 47 -5.24 0.02 -0.67
CA ALA A 47 -3.86 -0.17 -0.26
C ALA A 47 -3.05 1.13 -0.40
N VAL A 48 -2.10 1.31 0.51
CA VAL A 48 -1.08 2.36 0.47
C VAL A 48 0.11 1.82 -0.30
N PHE A 49 0.49 2.48 -1.38
CA PHE A 49 1.67 2.18 -2.19
C PHE A 49 2.79 3.14 -1.81
N TYR A 50 3.96 2.60 -1.49
CA TYR A 50 5.09 3.37 -0.98
C TYR A 50 6.45 2.80 -1.38
N ILE A 51 7.47 3.65 -1.26
CA ILE A 51 8.88 3.25 -1.29
C ILE A 51 9.51 3.63 0.04
N ALA A 52 10.28 2.71 0.62
CA ALA A 52 11.08 2.96 1.81
C ALA A 52 12.50 3.35 1.40
N HIS A 53 12.97 4.46 1.96
CA HIS A 53 14.35 4.93 1.90
C HIS A 53 15.00 4.77 3.28
N ALA A 54 16.28 5.14 3.39
CA ALA A 54 17.03 4.99 4.64
C ALA A 54 16.49 5.90 5.77
N ASP A 55 15.94 7.06 5.42
CA ASP A 55 15.53 8.13 6.33
C ASP A 55 14.08 8.58 6.14
N GLN A 56 13.41 8.11 5.10
CA GLN A 56 12.04 8.50 4.77
C GLN A 56 11.22 7.39 4.12
N ILE A 57 9.91 7.59 4.09
CA ILE A 57 8.96 6.75 3.36
C ILE A 57 8.15 7.65 2.44
N ASP A 58 8.18 7.35 1.16
CA ASP A 58 7.42 8.06 0.16
C ASP A 58 6.13 7.31 -0.15
N ILE A 59 5.00 7.81 0.34
CA ILE A 59 3.68 7.31 -0.05
C ILE A 59 3.32 7.89 -1.42
N TRP A 60 3.23 7.03 -2.42
CA TRP A 60 2.93 7.43 -3.79
C TRP A 60 1.44 7.59 -4.02
N ARG A 61 0.65 6.57 -3.67
CA ARG A 61 -0.80 6.53 -3.91
C ARG A 61 -1.52 5.68 -2.87
N VAL A 62 -2.79 6.01 -2.64
CA VAL A 62 -3.75 5.13 -1.96
C VAL A 62 -4.78 4.72 -3.00
N LEU A 63 -4.83 3.43 -3.35
CA LEU A 63 -5.63 2.93 -4.49
C LEU A 63 -6.65 1.89 -4.02
N HIS A 64 -7.85 1.93 -4.62
CA HIS A 64 -8.87 0.91 -4.45
C HIS A 64 -8.47 -0.34 -5.23
N LEU A 65 -8.22 -1.44 -4.52
CA LEU A 65 -7.67 -2.66 -5.10
C LEU A 65 -8.57 -3.30 -6.16
N GLY A 66 -9.90 -3.11 -6.10
CA GLY A 66 -10.83 -3.69 -7.07
C GLY A 66 -11.25 -2.76 -8.22
N SER A 67 -10.90 -1.48 -8.18
CA SER A 67 -11.42 -0.48 -9.14
C SER A 67 -10.31 0.30 -9.83
N ASP A 68 -9.19 0.53 -9.13
CA ASP A 68 -8.04 1.26 -9.67
C ASP A 68 -6.97 0.30 -10.22
N ILE A 69 -7.04 -0.98 -9.86
CA ILE A 69 -6.10 -2.02 -10.32
C ILE A 69 -6.79 -2.88 -11.39
N PRO A 70 -6.22 -2.98 -12.60
CA PRO A 70 -6.66 -3.92 -13.62
C PRO A 70 -6.82 -5.36 -13.08
N ALA A 71 -7.92 -6.02 -13.42
CA ALA A 71 -8.26 -7.35 -12.91
C ALA A 71 -7.15 -8.40 -13.12
N TRP A 72 -6.44 -8.34 -14.25
CA TRP A 72 -5.33 -9.26 -14.56
C TRP A 72 -4.14 -9.16 -13.58
N MET A 73 -4.03 -8.08 -12.80
CA MET A 73 -3.01 -7.96 -11.73
C MET A 73 -3.52 -8.38 -10.36
N ILE A 74 -4.82 -8.64 -10.20
CA ILE A 74 -5.39 -9.10 -8.93
C ILE A 74 -5.39 -10.63 -8.90
N ASP A 75 -5.74 -11.26 -10.03
CA ASP A 75 -5.76 -12.71 -10.18
C ASP A 75 -4.33 -13.31 -10.08
N PRO A 76 -4.16 -14.48 -9.43
CA PRO A 76 -2.88 -15.18 -9.34
C PRO A 76 -2.41 -15.79 -10.66
#